data_AF-A0A662P909-F1
#
_entry.id   AF-A0A662P909-F1
#
_cell.length_a   1.000
_cell.length_b   1.000
_cell.length_c   1.000
_cell.angle_alpha   90.00
_cell.angle_beta   90.00
_cell.angle_gamma   90.00
#
_symmetry.space_group_name_H-M   'P 1'
#
loop_
_entity.id
_entity.type
_entity.pdbx_description
1 polymer ?
#
loop_
_entity_poly.entity_id
_entity_poly.type
_entity_poly.pdbx_seq_one_letter_code
_entity_poly.pdbx_strand_id
1 'polypeptide(L)'
;MTELSPFKEKRLLMVPGPVEVHPRVLRAMSQPMIGHLDPDFVSLLDEILDMLRRVFQTRGDVIILTGSGTSAMEAAVGNVIERGDKVLSVVSGLFGRRFAEIARRRGAE
;
A
#
# COMPACT_ATOMS: atom_id res chain seq x y z
N MET A 1 -14.42 -6.30 38.77
CA MET A 1 -14.68 -5.78 37.41
C MET A 1 -13.34 -5.52 36.75
N THR A 2 -12.59 -6.58 36.47
CA THR A 2 -11.24 -6.51 35.90
C THR A 2 -11.39 -6.73 34.41
N GLU A 3 -11.83 -5.70 33.69
CA GLU A 3 -12.06 -5.80 32.26
C GLU A 3 -10.76 -6.18 31.53
N LEU A 4 -10.86 -7.22 30.71
CA LEU A 4 -9.86 -7.63 29.74
C LEU A 4 -9.79 -6.53 28.68
N SER A 5 -8.95 -5.52 28.91
CA SER A 5 -8.59 -4.59 27.83
C SER A 5 -8.04 -5.42 26.67
N PRO A 6 -8.62 -5.34 25.45
CA PRO A 6 -8.16 -6.13 24.31
C PRO A 6 -6.72 -5.80 23.90
N PHE A 7 -6.13 -4.76 24.51
CA PHE A 7 -4.81 -4.19 24.26
C PHE A 7 -3.75 -4.54 25.34
N LYS A 8 -4.08 -5.35 26.35
CA LYS A 8 -3.17 -5.60 27.50
C LYS A 8 -1.93 -6.43 27.15
N GLU A 9 -2.01 -7.32 26.15
CA GLU A 9 -0.93 -8.23 25.80
C GLU A 9 -0.62 -8.19 24.30
N LYS A 10 0.67 -8.29 23.98
CA LYS A 10 1.17 -8.40 22.60
C LYS A 10 0.70 -9.74 22.02
N ARG A 11 -0.19 -9.70 21.03
CA ARG A 11 -0.76 -10.90 20.39
C ARG A 11 0.09 -11.33 19.20
N LEU A 12 0.57 -12.58 19.24
CA LEU A 12 1.23 -13.19 18.10
C LEU A 12 0.24 -13.41 16.94
N LEU A 13 0.34 -12.56 15.92
CA LEU A 13 -0.49 -12.62 14.71
C LEU A 13 0.19 -13.48 13.64
N MET A 14 -0.28 -14.73 13.46
CA MET A 14 0.19 -15.65 12.41
C MET A 14 -0.76 -15.70 11.20
N VAL A 15 -1.27 -14.54 10.77
CA VAL A 15 -2.13 -14.41 9.59
C VAL A 15 -1.37 -13.71 8.46
N PRO A 16 -1.83 -13.79 7.19
CA PRO A 16 -1.17 -13.10 6.08
C PRO A 16 -1.31 -11.56 6.09
N GLY A 17 -2.14 -11.01 6.97
CA GLY A 17 -2.34 -9.57 7.12
C GLY A 17 -3.68 -9.23 7.79
N PRO A 18 -3.74 -8.17 8.63
CA PRO A 18 -2.59 -7.43 9.17
C PRO A 18 -1.76 -8.29 10.14
N VAL A 19 -0.49 -7.96 10.30
CA VAL A 19 0.47 -8.65 11.18
C VAL A 19 1.03 -7.69 12.23
N GLU A 20 1.82 -8.21 13.18
CA GLU A 20 2.52 -7.38 14.15
C GLU A 20 3.50 -6.41 13.47
N VAL A 21 3.52 -5.17 13.94
CA VAL A 21 4.45 -4.14 13.50
C VAL A 21 5.69 -4.15 14.39
N HIS A 22 6.88 -4.06 13.80
CA HIS A 22 8.13 -4.03 14.56
C HIS A 22 8.16 -2.83 15.54
N PRO A 23 8.59 -2.99 16.82
CA PRO A 23 8.53 -1.91 17.82
C PRO A 23 9.22 -0.59 17.42
N ARG A 24 10.29 -0.66 16.60
CA ARG A 24 10.95 0.54 16.04
C ARG A 24 10.01 1.38 15.18
N VAL A 25 9.15 0.74 14.38
CA VAL A 25 8.19 1.43 13.50
C VAL A 25 7.07 2.05 14.35
N LEU A 26 6.57 1.32 15.36
CA LEU A 26 5.57 1.87 16.29
C LEU A 26 6.06 3.14 17.01
N ARG A 27 7.33 3.18 17.43
CA ARG A 27 7.95 4.37 18.02
C ARG A 27 8.13 5.53 17.04
N ALA A 28 8.34 5.25 15.76
CA ALA A 28 8.39 6.27 14.72
C ALA A 28 6.98 6.86 14.45
N MET A 29 5.95 6.02 14.44
CA MET A 29 4.56 6.44 14.25
C MET A 29 4.02 7.30 15.41
N SER A 30 4.64 7.24 16.60
CA SER A 30 4.26 8.07 17.75
C SER A 30 4.97 9.41 17.82
N GLN A 31 5.81 9.77 16.85
CA GLN A 31 6.48 11.07 16.80
C GLN A 31 5.48 12.19 16.46
N PRO A 32 5.76 13.45 16.86
CA PRO A 32 4.98 14.61 16.41
C PRO A 32 4.89 14.68 14.88
N MET A 33 3.76 15.15 14.37
CA MET A 33 3.57 15.32 12.94
C MET A 33 4.45 16.44 12.39
N ILE A 34 4.95 16.25 11.17
CA ILE A 34 5.65 17.26 10.38
C ILE A 34 4.69 17.76 9.29
N GLY A 35 4.74 19.06 8.97
CA GLY A 35 3.93 19.62 7.89
C GLY A 35 4.34 19.07 6.51
N HIS A 36 3.39 18.84 5.61
CA HIS A 36 3.67 18.27 4.27
C HIS A 36 4.45 19.20 3.33
N LEU A 37 4.57 20.49 3.66
CA LEU A 37 5.39 21.46 2.92
C LEU A 37 6.69 21.81 3.68
N ASP A 38 6.92 21.19 4.83
CA ASP A 38 8.12 21.40 5.62
C ASP A 38 9.34 20.83 4.88
N PRO A 39 10.47 21.55 4.79
CA PRO A 39 11.69 21.04 4.18
C PRO A 39 12.16 19.69 4.73
N ASP A 40 11.92 19.43 6.03
CA ASP A 40 12.27 18.15 6.66
C ASP A 40 11.41 17.01 6.11
N PHE A 41 10.12 17.26 5.82
CA PHE A 41 9.25 16.28 5.19
C PHE A 41 9.66 15.99 3.74
N VAL A 42 10.03 17.01 2.97
CA VAL A 42 10.49 16.83 1.59
C VAL A 42 11.74 15.95 1.55
N SER A 43 12.72 16.25 2.41
CA SER A 43 13.96 15.46 2.51
C SER A 43 13.68 14.01 2.91
N LEU A 44 12.77 13.81 3.86
CA LEU A 44 12.33 12.47 4.29
C LEU A 44 11.65 11.70 3.15
N LEU A 45 10.78 12.36 2.38
CA LEU A 45 10.08 11.74 1.26
C LEU A 45 11.07 11.29 0.18
N ASP A 46 12.06 12.10 -0.16
CA ASP A 46 13.11 11.76 -1.13
C ASP A 46 13.91 10.52 -0.69
N GLU A 47 14.30 10.46 0.58
CA GLU A 47 14.99 9.28 1.14
C GLU A 47 14.11 8.03 1.05
N ILE A 48 12.82 8.13 1.40
CA ILE A 48 11.87 7.01 1.30
C ILE A 48 11.75 6.52 -0.15
N LEU A 49 11.64 7.43 -1.12
CA LEU A 49 11.54 7.07 -2.54
C LEU A 49 12.78 6.33 -3.02
N ASP A 50 13.98 6.77 -2.62
CA ASP A 50 15.23 6.09 -2.96
C ASP A 50 15.34 4.71 -2.31
N MET A 51 14.92 4.58 -1.05
CA MET A 51 14.84 3.28 -0.38
C MET A 51 13.86 2.35 -1.09
N LEU A 52 12.69 2.84 -1.51
CA LEU A 52 11.70 2.05 -2.23
C LEU A 52 12.21 1.62 -3.61
N ARG A 53 12.93 2.47 -4.35
CA ARG A 53 13.59 2.08 -5.61
C ARG A 53 14.54 0.90 -5.41
N ARG A 54 15.28 0.87 -4.29
CA ARG A 54 16.15 -0.27 -3.93
C ARG A 54 15.34 -1.53 -3.61
N VAL A 55 14.24 -1.41 -2.86
CA VAL A 55 13.35 -2.54 -2.53
C VAL A 55 12.73 -3.15 -3.78
N PHE A 56 12.21 -2.32 -4.69
CA PHE A 56 11.61 -2.75 -5.95
C PHE A 56 12.63 -3.06 -7.05
N GLN A 57 13.92 -2.85 -6.79
CA GLN A 57 15.01 -3.06 -7.75
C GLN A 57 14.79 -2.37 -9.10
N THR A 58 14.25 -1.14 -9.06
CA THR A 58 13.87 -0.38 -10.26
C THR A 58 14.70 0.88 -10.42
N ARG A 59 14.87 1.32 -11.68
CA ARG A 59 15.40 2.64 -12.05
C ARG A 59 14.29 3.63 -12.41
N GLY A 60 13.04 3.16 -12.50
CA GLY A 60 11.88 3.99 -12.82
C GLY A 60 11.36 4.76 -11.61
N ASP A 61 10.32 5.55 -11.86
CA ASP A 61 9.63 6.30 -10.81
C ASP A 61 8.86 5.39 -9.87
N VAL A 62 8.88 5.75 -8.58
CA VAL A 62 8.08 5.12 -7.54
C VAL A 62 7.10 6.16 -7.03
N ILE A 63 5.84 5.76 -6.89
CA ILE A 63 4.77 6.62 -6.41
C ILE A 63 4.23 6.04 -5.11
N ILE A 64 4.11 6.88 -4.08
CA ILE A 64 3.50 6.52 -2.80
C ILE A 64 2.03 6.93 -2.85
N LEU A 65 1.14 5.98 -2.59
CA LEU A 65 -0.30 6.22 -2.52
C LEU A 65 -0.79 6.07 -1.08
N THR A 66 -1.56 7.04 -0.59
CA THR A 66 -2.21 6.98 0.72
C THR A 66 -3.46 6.10 0.65
N GLY A 67 -3.27 4.78 0.65
CA GLY A 67 -4.37 3.83 0.55
C GLY A 67 -3.91 2.39 0.76
N SER A 68 -4.87 1.45 0.62
CA SER A 68 -4.56 0.02 0.66
C SER A 68 -3.92 -0.45 -0.65
N GLY A 69 -3.43 -1.70 -0.68
CA GLY A 69 -2.97 -2.31 -1.94
C GLY A 69 -4.04 -2.34 -3.04
N THR A 70 -5.33 -2.42 -2.68
CA THR A 70 -6.42 -2.33 -3.68
C THR A 70 -6.51 -0.95 -4.32
N SER A 71 -6.22 0.12 -3.57
CA SER A 71 -6.19 1.48 -4.10
C SER A 71 -5.10 1.64 -5.15
N ALA A 72 -3.94 1.00 -4.95
CA ALA A 72 -2.86 0.97 -5.94
C ALA A 72 -3.25 0.18 -7.20
N MET A 73 -3.98 -0.93 -7.07
CA MET A 73 -4.49 -1.69 -8.22
C MET A 73 -5.45 -0.84 -9.07
N GLU A 74 -6.39 -0.13 -8.43
CA GLU A 74 -7.33 0.80 -9.09
C GLU A 74 -6.59 1.95 -9.78
N ALA A 75 -5.61 2.55 -9.10
CA ALA A 75 -4.81 3.62 -9.68
C ALA A 75 -4.00 3.14 -10.90
N ALA A 76 -3.37 1.97 -10.81
CA ALA A 76 -2.58 1.42 -11.92
C ALA A 76 -3.45 1.15 -13.15
N VAL A 77 -4.57 0.43 -12.98
CA VAL A 77 -5.49 0.13 -14.09
C VAL A 77 -6.12 1.41 -14.63
N GLY A 78 -6.61 2.28 -13.74
CA GLY A 78 -7.34 3.48 -14.11
C GLY A 78 -6.53 4.56 -14.83
N ASN A 79 -5.20 4.49 -14.79
CA ASN A 79 -4.31 5.42 -15.51
C ASN A 79 -3.70 4.83 -16.79
N VAL A 80 -3.87 3.53 -17.03
CA VAL A 80 -3.23 2.83 -18.18
C VAL A 80 -4.25 2.27 -19.16
N ILE A 81 -5.46 1.95 -18.70
CA ILE A 81 -6.48 1.27 -19.51
C ILE A 81 -7.58 2.26 -19.92
N GLU A 82 -7.90 2.26 -21.21
CA GLU A 82 -9.04 2.95 -21.81
C GLU A 82 -10.18 1.99 -22.14
N ARG A 83 -11.35 2.56 -22.48
CA ARG A 83 -12.52 1.76 -22.88
C ARG A 83 -12.24 1.04 -24.20
N GLY A 84 -12.50 -0.26 -24.24
CA GLY A 84 -12.29 -1.12 -25.42
C GLY A 84 -10.89 -1.75 -25.49
N ASP A 85 -9.98 -1.41 -24.59
CA ASP A 85 -8.69 -2.09 -24.49
C ASP A 85 -8.89 -3.57 -24.14
N LYS A 86 -8.10 -4.45 -24.77
CA LYS A 86 -8.12 -5.88 -24.46
C LYS A 86 -7.17 -6.19 -23.31
N VAL A 87 -7.69 -6.74 -22.22
CA VAL A 87 -6.91 -6.98 -20.99
C VAL A 87 -6.91 -8.46 -20.62
N LEU A 88 -5.73 -9.07 -20.62
CA LEU A 88 -5.55 -10.42 -20.09
C LEU A 88 -5.30 -10.35 -18.57
N SER A 89 -6.29 -10.76 -17.78
CA SER A 89 -6.11 -11.00 -16.34
C SER A 89 -5.99 -12.50 -16.06
N VAL A 90 -4.82 -12.92 -15.55
CA VAL A 90 -4.59 -14.32 -15.13
C VAL A 90 -5.18 -14.53 -13.74
N VAL A 91 -6.26 -15.31 -13.65
CA VAL A 91 -7.00 -15.52 -12.41
C VAL A 91 -6.63 -16.84 -11.75
N SER A 92 -5.78 -16.77 -10.72
CA SER A 92 -5.44 -17.89 -9.84
C SER A 92 -5.98 -17.73 -8.40
N GLY A 93 -6.76 -16.68 -8.13
CA GLY A 93 -7.27 -16.38 -6.80
C GLY A 93 -7.99 -15.04 -6.71
N LEU A 94 -8.19 -14.56 -5.48
CA LEU A 94 -8.94 -13.33 -5.20
C LEU A 94 -8.35 -12.09 -5.88
N PHE A 95 -7.02 -11.93 -5.86
CA PHE A 95 -6.37 -10.74 -6.40
C PHE A 95 -6.39 -10.68 -7.94
N GLY A 96 -6.24 -11.82 -8.62
CA GLY A 96 -6.43 -11.89 -10.08
C GLY A 96 -7.86 -11.57 -10.50
N ARG A 97 -8.86 -12.10 -9.76
CA ARG A 97 -10.27 -11.71 -9.96
C ARG A 97 -10.49 -10.22 -9.77
N ARG A 98 -9.85 -9.63 -8.77
CA ARG A 98 -9.94 -8.19 -8.49
C ARG A 98 -9.35 -7.35 -9.63
N PHE A 99 -8.20 -7.70 -10.19
CA PHE A 99 -7.70 -7.02 -11.40
C PHE A 99 -8.67 -7.11 -12.59
N ALA A 100 -9.25 -8.28 -12.83
CA ALA A 100 -10.22 -8.47 -13.92
C ALA A 100 -11.48 -7.61 -13.72
N GLU A 101 -11.96 -7.52 -12.47
CA GLU A 101 -13.12 -6.69 -12.13
C GLU A 101 -12.83 -5.19 -12.31
N ILE A 102 -11.67 -4.72 -11.85
CA ILE A 102 -11.24 -3.33 -12.00
C ILE A 102 -11.14 -2.96 -13.49
N ALA A 103 -10.50 -3.81 -14.31
CA ALA A 103 -10.37 -3.60 -15.76
C ALA A 103 -11.75 -3.52 -16.45
N ARG A 104 -12.65 -4.46 -16.15
CA ARG A 104 -14.02 -4.45 -16.71
C ARG A 104 -14.80 -3.20 -16.33
N ARG A 105 -14.66 -2.72 -15.09
CA ARG A 105 -15.30 -1.45 -14.64
C ARG A 105 -14.78 -0.23 -15.40
N ARG A 106 -13.55 -0.26 -15.90
CA ARG A 106 -12.98 0.75 -16.81
C ARG A 106 -13.42 0.60 -18.27
N GLY A 107 -14.13 -0.48 -18.59
CA GLY A 107 -14.67 -0.74 -19.92
C GLY A 107 -13.70 -1.48 -20.84
N ALA A 108 -12.68 -2.14 -20.29
CA ALA A 108 -11.85 -3.08 -21.03
C ALA A 108 -12.61 -4.37 -21.37
N GLU A 109 -12.19 -5.01 -22.47
CA GLU A 109 -12.66 -6.31 -22.97
C GLU A 109 -11.76 -7.47 -22.51
#